data_AF-A0A1F9Q2F6-F1
#
_entry.id   AF-A0A1F9Q2F6-F1
#
_cell.length_a   1.000
_cell.length_b   1.000
_cell.length_c   1.000
_cell.angle_alpha   90.00
_cell.angle_beta   90.00
_cell.angle_gamma   90.00
#
_symmetry.space_group_name_H-M   'P 1'
#
loop_
_entity.id
_entity.type
_entity.pdbx_description
1 polymer ?
#
loop_
_entity_poly.entity_id
_entity_poly.type
_entity_poly.pdbx_seq_one_letter_code
_entity_poly.pdbx_strand_id
1 'polypeptide(L)'
;MKRGVLASLTLLLATVMPLTAAYAESTSASGEAAAAETVCLQCHGGQAGRLGAPVSPWRQSIHAKNGISCHDCHGGDPADFAQAMSPERGFLDVPAAAAIADFCGRCHVGVREDYLASAHGRARERGPHCVTCHGSHTVQAATLELINAKDCSRCHEFGRAGQIKEAVAAVDARILAVERDIAAMHRIGFATRELQDELFNLRNAFHRLFHTVDVNKVRKETEDFSRQLDFLDGKIAALHAELQWRQLVGSGVILLLLAAGVLLLLLRKTYADEERGRKEE
;
A
#
# COMPACT_ATOMS: atom_id res chain seq x y z
N MET A 1 13.39 25.32 -79.30
CA MET A 1 12.18 24.46 -79.28
C MET A 1 12.40 23.40 -78.20
N LYS A 2 11.95 23.65 -76.97
CA LYS A 2 10.65 23.27 -76.38
C LYS A 2 10.61 21.80 -75.90
N ARG A 3 10.45 21.69 -74.56
CA ARG A 3 9.89 20.58 -73.74
C ARG A 3 10.88 19.43 -73.44
N GLY A 4 11.26 19.10 -72.20
CA GLY A 4 10.66 19.35 -70.89
C GLY A 4 10.07 18.05 -70.33
N VAL A 5 10.89 17.26 -69.63
CA VAL A 5 10.46 16.17 -68.74
C VAL A 5 11.34 16.22 -67.49
N LEU A 6 11.10 17.25 -66.68
CA LEU A 6 11.40 17.26 -65.24
C LEU A 6 10.06 17.01 -64.55
N ALA A 7 9.74 15.76 -64.23
CA ALA A 7 8.61 15.41 -63.38
C ALA A 7 8.71 13.94 -62.99
N SER A 8 9.43 13.64 -61.89
CA SER A 8 9.21 12.47 -61.03
C SER A 8 10.17 12.55 -59.83
N LEU A 9 10.09 13.64 -59.07
CA LEU A 9 10.82 13.81 -57.82
C LEU A 9 9.91 14.47 -56.78
N THR A 10 8.73 13.91 -56.52
CA THR A 10 7.81 14.39 -55.46
C THR A 10 6.69 13.39 -55.14
N LEU A 11 7.01 12.10 -54.94
CA LEU A 11 6.00 11.17 -54.40
C LEU A 11 6.59 9.98 -53.63
N LEU A 12 7.35 10.26 -52.56
CA LEU A 12 7.61 9.29 -51.48
C LEU A 12 8.11 9.98 -50.20
N LEU A 13 7.49 11.12 -49.86
CA LEU A 13 7.64 11.80 -48.58
C LEU A 13 6.25 12.00 -47.97
N ALA A 14 5.53 10.90 -47.70
CA ALA A 14 4.21 10.99 -47.07
C ALA A 14 3.78 9.70 -46.34
N THR A 15 4.69 8.93 -45.74
CA THR A 15 4.30 7.87 -44.76
C THR A 15 5.39 7.66 -43.71
N VAL A 16 5.88 8.73 -43.10
CA VAL A 16 6.35 8.66 -41.71
C VAL A 16 5.38 9.53 -40.94
N MET A 17 4.17 9.00 -40.78
CA MET A 17 3.30 9.46 -39.71
C MET A 17 4.11 9.25 -38.43
N PRO A 18 4.36 10.29 -37.62
CA PRO A 18 4.79 10.02 -36.27
C PRO A 18 3.64 9.22 -35.67
N LEU A 19 3.89 7.96 -35.30
CA LEU A 19 3.14 7.31 -34.23
C LEU A 19 3.46 8.11 -32.96
N THR A 20 2.95 9.34 -32.87
CA THR A 20 2.45 9.82 -31.60
C THR A 20 1.24 8.94 -31.35
N ALA A 21 1.51 7.74 -30.82
CA ALA A 21 0.54 7.10 -29.97
C ALA A 21 0.09 8.21 -29.04
N ALA A 22 -1.16 8.61 -29.19
CA ALA A 22 -1.90 9.18 -28.09
C ALA A 22 -1.79 8.13 -26.98
N TYR A 23 -0.70 8.23 -26.20
CA TYR A 23 -0.80 8.01 -24.79
C TYR A 23 -1.86 9.02 -24.38
N ALA A 24 -3.12 8.59 -24.46
CA ALA A 24 -4.07 8.98 -23.45
C ALA A 24 -3.33 8.63 -22.18
N GLU A 25 -2.71 9.64 -21.57
CA GLU A 25 -2.53 9.64 -20.14
C GLU A 25 -3.93 9.35 -19.61
N SER A 26 -4.21 8.08 -19.36
CA SER A 26 -5.04 7.74 -18.24
C SER A 26 -4.25 8.30 -17.07
N THR A 27 -4.50 9.58 -16.80
CA THR A 27 -4.50 10.07 -15.45
C THR A 27 -5.41 9.09 -14.73
N SER A 28 -4.82 8.03 -14.20
CA SER A 28 -5.36 7.36 -13.05
C SER A 28 -5.40 8.48 -12.03
N ALA A 29 -6.56 9.15 -11.98
CA ALA A 29 -6.96 9.87 -10.81
C ALA A 29 -6.95 8.81 -9.71
N SER A 30 -5.80 8.64 -9.08
CA SER A 30 -5.74 8.40 -7.65
C SER A 30 -6.30 9.67 -7.00
N GLY A 31 -7.60 9.90 -7.23
CA GLY A 31 -8.39 10.62 -6.28
C GLY A 31 -8.33 9.73 -5.06
N GLU A 32 -7.52 10.13 -4.07
CA GLU A 32 -7.92 9.90 -2.70
C GLU A 32 -9.39 10.28 -2.66
N ALA A 33 -10.24 9.26 -2.61
CA ALA A 33 -11.66 9.46 -2.38
C ALA A 33 -11.73 10.03 -0.97
N ALA A 34 -11.62 11.36 -0.87
CA ALA A 34 -12.03 12.08 0.32
C ALA A 34 -13.43 11.55 0.60
N ALA A 35 -13.59 10.87 1.74
CA ALA A 35 -14.84 10.25 2.12
C ALA A 35 -15.96 11.24 1.83
N ALA A 36 -16.92 10.86 0.96
CA ALA A 36 -17.99 11.74 0.53
C ALA A 36 -18.57 12.42 1.78
N GLU A 37 -18.58 13.75 1.79
CA GLU A 37 -18.83 14.50 3.03
C GLU A 37 -20.24 14.18 3.54
N THR A 38 -20.31 13.41 4.64
CA THR A 38 -21.58 12.92 5.21
C THR A 38 -22.31 14.02 5.96
N VAL A 39 -23.63 13.90 6.14
CA VAL A 39 -24.40 14.86 6.96
C VAL A 39 -23.83 14.98 8.38
N CYS A 40 -23.23 13.89 8.89
CA CYS A 40 -22.53 13.87 10.17
C CYS A 40 -21.39 14.89 10.19
N LEU A 41 -20.53 14.90 9.17
CA LEU A 41 -19.38 15.81 9.07
C LEU A 41 -19.81 17.24 8.73
N GLN A 42 -20.81 17.40 7.87
CA GLN A 42 -21.36 18.72 7.51
C GLN A 42 -21.95 19.42 8.75
N CYS A 43 -22.67 18.68 9.60
CA CYS A 43 -23.28 19.23 10.80
C CYS A 43 -22.26 19.37 11.94
N HIS A 44 -21.55 18.30 12.30
CA HIS A 44 -20.64 18.31 13.46
C HIS A 44 -19.35 19.09 13.19
N GLY A 45 -18.90 19.22 11.94
CA GLY A 45 -17.66 19.91 11.60
C GLY A 45 -17.65 21.40 11.96
N GLY A 46 -18.82 22.03 12.05
CA GLY A 46 -18.98 23.43 12.48
C GLY A 46 -19.49 23.61 13.91
N GLN A 47 -19.74 22.52 14.65
CA GLN A 47 -20.29 22.60 16.01
C GLN A 47 -19.21 22.82 17.07
N ALA A 48 -19.57 23.53 18.14
CA ALA A 48 -18.74 23.64 19.32
C ALA A 48 -18.97 22.49 20.31
N GLY A 49 -18.03 22.32 21.24
CA GLY A 49 -18.18 21.38 22.37
C GLY A 49 -18.07 19.91 21.96
N ARG A 50 -18.77 19.05 22.72
CA ARG A 50 -18.60 17.59 22.65
C ARG A 50 -18.89 16.97 21.28
N LEU A 51 -19.76 17.60 20.50
CA LEU A 51 -20.25 17.06 19.22
C LEU A 51 -19.32 17.39 18.05
N GLY A 52 -18.69 18.57 18.04
CA GLY A 52 -17.71 18.93 17.00
C GLY A 52 -16.26 18.58 17.33
N ALA A 53 -15.90 18.47 18.61
CA ALA A 53 -14.54 18.14 19.04
C ALA A 53 -13.95 16.85 18.40
N PRO A 54 -14.73 15.77 18.17
CA PRO A 54 -14.25 14.56 17.49
C PRO A 54 -13.81 14.73 16.03
N VAL A 55 -14.33 15.73 15.31
CA VAL A 55 -14.20 15.81 13.85
C VAL A 55 -12.75 16.06 13.42
N SER A 56 -12.09 17.06 14.02
CA SER A 56 -10.72 17.41 13.66
C SER A 56 -9.72 16.27 13.94
N PRO A 57 -9.74 15.63 15.12
CA PRO A 57 -8.92 14.46 15.38
C PRO A 57 -9.27 13.25 14.47
N TRP A 58 -10.56 13.03 14.15
CA TRP A 58 -10.98 11.97 13.23
C TRP A 58 -10.39 12.12 11.84
N ARG A 59 -10.35 13.35 11.29
CA ARG A 59 -9.74 13.61 9.97
C ARG A 59 -8.28 13.17 9.88
N GLN A 60 -7.58 13.08 11.01
CA GLN A 60 -6.17 12.66 11.07
C GLN A 60 -6.00 11.14 11.29
N SER A 61 -7.08 10.44 11.63
CA SER A 61 -7.06 9.01 11.95
C SER A 61 -6.78 8.14 10.71
N ILE A 62 -6.31 6.92 10.96
CA ILE A 62 -6.15 5.92 9.89
C ILE A 62 -7.50 5.54 9.27
N HIS A 63 -8.59 5.62 10.04
CA HIS A 63 -9.93 5.35 9.55
C HIS A 63 -10.40 6.38 8.52
N ALA A 64 -10.22 7.67 8.77
CA ALA A 64 -10.55 8.70 7.79
C ALA A 64 -9.75 8.54 6.49
N LYS A 65 -8.45 8.22 6.59
CA LYS A 65 -7.58 7.94 5.43
C LYS A 65 -8.03 6.73 4.60
N ASN A 66 -8.78 5.80 5.21
CA ASN A 66 -9.31 4.61 4.56
C ASN A 66 -10.83 4.70 4.28
N GLY A 67 -11.40 5.90 4.31
CA GLY A 67 -12.80 6.12 3.96
C GLY A 67 -13.83 5.71 5.03
N ILE A 68 -13.39 5.36 6.23
CA ILE A 68 -14.28 4.99 7.36
C ILE A 68 -14.75 6.26 8.08
N SER A 69 -16.03 6.58 7.93
CA SER A 69 -16.72 7.76 8.43
C SER A 69 -17.39 7.52 9.80
N CYS A 70 -18.05 8.56 10.31
CA CYS A 70 -18.68 8.56 11.63
C CYS A 70 -19.70 7.42 11.79
N HIS A 71 -20.54 7.24 10.76
CA HIS A 71 -21.64 6.27 10.75
C HIS A 71 -21.18 4.82 10.60
N ASP A 72 -20.00 4.56 10.03
CA ASP A 72 -19.44 3.20 9.98
C ASP A 72 -19.15 2.66 11.39
N CYS A 73 -18.83 3.58 12.31
CA CYS A 73 -18.68 3.29 13.73
C CYS A 73 -20.03 3.47 14.46
N HIS A 74 -20.56 4.68 14.48
CA HIS A 74 -21.71 5.06 15.31
C HIS A 74 -23.06 4.70 14.69
N GLY A 75 -23.12 4.05 13.52
CA GLY A 75 -24.37 3.78 12.83
C GLY A 75 -25.10 5.06 12.41
N GLY A 76 -26.41 4.96 12.22
CA GLY A 76 -27.23 6.08 11.76
C GLY A 76 -27.28 6.21 10.23
N ASP A 77 -27.91 7.29 9.76
CA ASP A 77 -28.09 7.56 8.33
C ASP A 77 -27.18 8.73 7.89
N PRO A 78 -26.15 8.48 7.05
CA PRO A 78 -25.21 9.51 6.62
C PRO A 78 -25.78 10.49 5.58
N ALA A 79 -27.01 10.28 5.09
CA ALA A 79 -27.65 11.08 4.06
C ALA A 79 -28.88 11.86 4.56
N ASP A 80 -29.44 11.54 5.73
CA ASP A 80 -30.64 12.17 6.28
C ASP A 80 -30.31 13.04 7.50
N PHE A 81 -30.28 14.36 7.33
CA PHE A 81 -30.02 15.30 8.42
C PHE A 81 -30.98 15.17 9.61
N ALA A 82 -32.26 14.87 9.36
CA ALA A 82 -33.27 14.83 10.41
C ALA A 82 -33.16 13.56 11.26
N GLN A 83 -32.87 12.44 10.60
CA GLN A 83 -32.87 11.12 11.24
C GLN A 83 -31.47 10.50 11.40
N ALA A 84 -30.40 11.25 11.12
CA ALA A 84 -29.02 10.77 11.13
C ALA A 84 -28.62 10.05 12.43
N MET A 85 -29.06 10.56 13.59
CA MET A 85 -28.75 10.01 14.91
C MET A 85 -29.93 9.25 15.56
N SER A 86 -30.93 8.89 14.78
CA SER A 86 -32.11 8.19 15.32
C SER A 86 -31.80 6.72 15.65
N PRO A 87 -32.25 6.19 16.81
CA PRO A 87 -32.11 4.76 17.13
C PRO A 87 -32.75 3.85 16.07
N GLU A 88 -33.83 4.30 15.43
CA GLU A 88 -34.51 3.58 14.34
C GLU A 88 -33.61 3.38 13.11
N ARG A 89 -32.62 4.26 12.91
CA ARG A 89 -31.59 4.13 11.88
C ARG A 89 -30.32 3.45 12.41
N GLY A 90 -30.39 2.80 13.57
CA GLY A 90 -29.30 2.05 14.15
C GLY A 90 -28.17 2.94 14.70
N PHE A 91 -28.46 4.19 15.06
CA PHE A 91 -27.47 5.05 15.70
C PHE A 91 -27.06 4.51 17.07
N LEU A 92 -25.77 4.51 17.34
CA LEU A 92 -25.10 4.06 18.54
C LEU A 92 -24.39 5.27 19.17
N ASP A 93 -24.83 5.65 20.37
CA ASP A 93 -24.13 6.66 21.17
C ASP A 93 -22.76 6.13 21.64
N VAL A 94 -22.04 6.93 22.43
CA VAL A 94 -20.72 6.57 22.97
C VAL A 94 -20.78 5.22 23.69
N PRO A 95 -20.03 4.20 23.21
CA PRO A 95 -20.10 2.87 23.80
C PRO A 95 -19.53 2.86 25.22
N ALA A 96 -20.16 2.10 26.11
CA ALA A 96 -19.61 1.81 27.43
C ALA A 96 -18.29 1.05 27.31
N ALA A 97 -17.39 1.19 28.28
CA ALA A 97 -16.04 0.61 28.24
C ALA A 97 -16.02 -0.88 27.91
N ALA A 98 -16.94 -1.65 28.50
CA ALA A 98 -17.05 -3.09 28.27
C ALA A 98 -17.46 -3.47 26.83
N ALA A 99 -18.16 -2.58 26.11
CA ALA A 99 -18.63 -2.78 24.74
C ALA A 99 -17.64 -2.31 23.67
N ILE A 100 -16.55 -1.63 24.05
CA ILE A 100 -15.59 -1.06 23.08
C ILE A 100 -14.92 -2.15 22.24
N ALA A 101 -14.58 -3.29 22.84
CA ALA A 101 -13.99 -4.41 22.11
C ALA A 101 -14.94 -4.97 21.04
N ASP A 102 -16.24 -5.06 21.36
CA ASP A 102 -17.27 -5.49 20.41
C ASP A 102 -17.47 -4.44 19.30
N PHE A 103 -17.42 -3.16 19.65
CA PHE A 103 -17.57 -2.04 18.72
C PHE A 103 -16.47 -2.04 17.63
N CYS A 104 -15.21 -2.20 18.04
CA CYS A 104 -14.07 -2.31 17.12
C CYS A 104 -14.04 -3.66 16.39
N GLY A 105 -14.50 -4.72 17.05
CA GLY A 105 -14.49 -6.08 16.53
C GLY A 105 -15.51 -6.38 15.44
N ARG A 106 -16.42 -5.45 15.11
CA ARG A 106 -17.26 -5.54 13.91
C ARG A 106 -16.44 -5.66 12.62
N CYS A 107 -15.29 -4.97 12.58
CA CYS A 107 -14.33 -5.08 11.48
C CYS A 107 -13.07 -5.86 11.91
N HIS A 108 -12.57 -5.64 13.13
CA HIS A 108 -11.34 -6.26 13.63
C HIS A 108 -11.62 -7.55 14.43
N VAL A 109 -12.31 -8.51 13.81
CA VAL A 109 -12.82 -9.72 14.47
C VAL A 109 -11.70 -10.51 15.17
N GLY A 110 -10.63 -10.84 14.45
CA GLY A 110 -9.52 -11.62 15.03
C GLY A 110 -8.78 -10.89 16.14
N VAL A 111 -8.63 -9.57 16.02
CA VAL A 111 -8.02 -8.72 17.07
C VAL A 111 -8.88 -8.73 18.33
N ARG A 112 -10.21 -8.62 18.18
CA ARG A 112 -11.16 -8.70 19.29
C ARG A 112 -11.04 -10.04 20.01
N GLU A 113 -10.97 -11.15 19.28
CA GLU A 113 -10.80 -12.48 19.86
C GLU A 113 -9.52 -12.58 20.70
N ASP A 114 -8.38 -12.17 20.12
CA ASP A 114 -7.09 -12.19 20.81
C ASP A 114 -7.10 -11.29 22.06
N TYR A 115 -7.65 -10.08 21.95
CA TYR A 115 -7.79 -9.16 23.07
C TYR A 115 -8.66 -9.74 24.19
N LEU A 116 -9.85 -10.28 23.87
CA LEU A 116 -10.76 -10.84 24.88
C LEU A 116 -10.15 -12.06 25.59
N ALA A 117 -9.35 -12.85 24.87
CA ALA A 117 -8.58 -13.96 25.43
C ALA A 117 -7.34 -13.52 26.22
N SER A 118 -6.96 -12.25 26.19
CA SER A 118 -5.77 -11.72 26.85
C SER A 118 -5.99 -11.33 28.32
N ALA A 119 -4.90 -11.01 29.03
CA ALA A 119 -5.00 -10.49 30.40
C ALA A 119 -5.75 -9.15 30.47
N HIS A 120 -5.57 -8.27 29.47
CA HIS A 120 -6.28 -6.99 29.41
C HIS A 120 -7.79 -7.19 29.16
N GLY A 121 -8.17 -8.06 28.22
CA GLY A 121 -9.58 -8.33 27.92
C GLY A 121 -10.32 -9.06 29.04
N ARG A 122 -9.63 -9.93 29.79
CA ARG A 122 -10.18 -10.52 31.03
C ARG A 122 -10.41 -9.49 32.13
N ALA A 123 -9.59 -8.44 32.17
CA ALA A 123 -9.71 -7.35 33.14
C ALA A 123 -10.51 -6.14 32.60
N ARG A 124 -11.21 -6.25 31.47
CA ARG A 124 -11.76 -5.11 30.68
C ARG A 124 -12.66 -4.12 31.42
N GLU A 125 -13.22 -4.48 32.57
CA GLU A 125 -14.00 -3.53 33.40
C GLU A 125 -13.12 -2.47 34.08
N ARG A 126 -11.85 -2.80 34.33
CA ARG A 126 -10.87 -1.92 35.01
C ARG A 126 -9.54 -1.80 34.25
N GLY A 127 -9.38 -2.58 33.19
CA GLY A 127 -8.19 -2.67 32.37
C GLY A 127 -8.23 -1.75 31.15
N PRO A 128 -7.11 -1.66 30.42
CA PRO A 128 -7.06 -0.92 29.16
C PRO A 128 -7.94 -1.60 28.12
N HIS A 129 -8.49 -0.79 27.22
CA HIS A 129 -9.35 -1.19 26.12
C HIS A 129 -8.81 -0.57 24.82
N CYS A 130 -9.41 -0.88 23.67
CA CYS A 130 -8.85 -0.53 22.35
C CYS A 130 -8.43 0.94 22.23
N VAL A 131 -9.30 1.86 22.69
CA VAL A 131 -9.06 3.31 22.60
C VAL A 131 -8.05 3.82 23.64
N THR A 132 -7.64 3.01 24.62
CA THR A 132 -6.59 3.38 25.57
C THR A 132 -5.25 3.53 24.88
N CYS A 133 -4.96 2.65 23.92
CA CYS A 133 -3.72 2.66 23.13
C CYS A 133 -3.92 3.32 21.76
N HIS A 134 -5.02 3.00 21.06
CA HIS A 134 -5.23 3.48 19.69
C HIS A 134 -5.91 4.86 19.62
N GLY A 135 -6.57 5.31 20.69
CA GLY A 135 -7.49 6.46 20.65
C GLY A 135 -8.87 6.09 20.11
N SER A 136 -9.87 6.97 20.32
CA SER A 136 -11.27 6.75 19.90
C SER A 136 -11.57 7.43 18.56
N HIS A 137 -11.38 8.74 18.50
CA HIS A 137 -11.50 9.55 17.29
C HIS A 137 -10.14 9.88 16.68
N THR A 138 -9.03 9.50 17.31
CA THR A 138 -7.67 9.64 16.76
C THR A 138 -7.06 8.26 16.47
N VAL A 139 -7.87 7.32 15.98
CA VAL A 139 -7.41 5.92 15.77
C VAL A 139 -6.13 5.94 14.96
N GLN A 140 -5.03 5.53 15.59
CA GLN A 140 -3.71 5.55 14.99
C GLN A 140 -3.45 4.27 14.19
N ALA A 141 -2.58 4.36 13.19
CA ALA A 141 -2.07 3.18 12.51
C ALA A 141 -1.36 2.26 13.53
N ALA A 142 -1.51 0.94 13.34
CA ALA A 142 -0.86 -0.05 14.19
C ALA A 142 0.64 -0.11 13.88
N THR A 143 1.42 0.72 14.58
CA THR A 143 2.89 0.74 14.48
C THR A 143 3.51 0.42 15.84
N LEU A 144 4.81 0.10 15.84
CA LEU A 144 5.57 -0.13 17.07
C LEU A 144 5.57 1.06 18.05
N GLU A 145 5.23 2.26 17.59
CA GLU A 145 5.15 3.45 18.44
C GLU A 145 3.98 3.40 19.44
N LEU A 146 2.96 2.59 19.17
CA LEU A 146 1.89 2.31 20.14
C LEU A 146 2.39 1.52 21.35
N ILE A 147 3.53 0.83 21.22
CA ILE A 147 4.18 0.14 22.32
C ILE A 147 5.20 1.10 22.92
N ASN A 148 4.77 1.91 23.88
CA ASN A 148 5.61 2.94 24.47
C ASN A 148 5.43 3.03 26.01
N ALA A 149 6.47 3.55 26.67
CA ALA A 149 6.47 3.67 28.12
C ALA A 149 5.37 4.59 28.64
N LYS A 150 5.02 5.66 27.91
CA LYS A 150 4.02 6.63 28.36
C LYS A 150 2.63 5.99 28.51
N ASP A 151 2.20 5.18 27.55
CA ASP A 151 0.86 4.59 27.55
C ASP A 151 0.78 3.33 28.42
N CYS A 152 1.80 2.47 28.39
CA CYS A 152 1.83 1.26 29.19
C CYS A 152 2.02 1.54 30.69
N SER A 153 2.84 2.56 31.04
CA SER A 153 3.11 2.92 32.44
C SER A 153 1.96 3.64 33.16
N ARG A 154 0.81 3.83 32.49
CA ARG A 154 -0.39 4.38 33.14
C ARG A 154 -0.98 3.43 34.17
N CYS A 155 -0.69 2.13 34.07
CA CYS A 155 -1.23 1.11 34.96
C CYS A 155 -0.16 0.21 35.59
N HIS A 156 0.92 -0.11 34.87
CA HIS A 156 1.97 -1.01 35.35
C HIS A 156 3.32 -0.66 34.71
N GLU A 157 4.43 -1.12 35.28
CA GLU A 157 5.76 -0.89 34.72
C GLU A 157 5.90 -1.32 33.24
N PHE A 158 6.68 -0.55 32.47
CA PHE A 158 6.84 -0.76 31.03
C PHE A 158 7.58 -2.06 30.68
N GLY A 159 8.36 -2.64 31.60
CA GLY A 159 9.29 -3.74 31.31
C GLY A 159 8.72 -4.89 30.49
N ARG A 160 7.49 -5.36 30.79
CA ARG A 160 6.84 -6.43 30.02
C ARG A 160 6.47 -6.00 28.59
N ALA A 161 5.95 -4.79 28.43
CA ALA A 161 5.62 -4.24 27.11
C ALA A 161 6.90 -3.95 26.29
N GLY A 162 7.98 -3.54 26.95
CA GLY A 162 9.30 -3.38 26.35
C GLY A 162 9.83 -4.68 25.74
N GLN A 163 9.71 -5.81 26.46
CA GLN A 163 10.10 -7.13 25.93
C GLN A 163 9.27 -7.52 24.70
N ILE A 164 7.97 -7.23 24.69
CA ILE A 164 7.12 -7.46 23.52
C ILE A 164 7.59 -6.59 22.35
N LYS A 165 7.81 -5.28 22.58
CA LYS A 165 8.31 -4.36 21.55
C LYS A 165 9.60 -4.86 20.91
N GLU A 166 10.56 -5.26 21.74
CA GLU A 166 11.84 -5.78 21.29
C GLU A 166 11.67 -7.05 20.45
N ALA A 167 10.83 -7.99 20.92
CA ALA A 167 10.58 -9.23 20.21
C ALA A 167 10.03 -9.01 18.80
N VAL A 168 9.12 -8.06 18.62
CA VAL A 168 8.46 -7.82 17.33
C VAL A 168 9.23 -6.87 16.40
N ALA A 169 10.18 -6.07 16.93
CA ALA A 169 10.79 -4.96 16.19
C ALA A 169 11.50 -5.40 14.90
N ALA A 170 12.26 -6.49 14.96
CA ALA A 170 13.01 -6.98 13.80
C ALA A 170 12.09 -7.46 12.67
N VAL A 171 11.01 -8.19 13.01
CA VAL A 171 10.05 -8.70 12.03
C VAL A 171 9.23 -7.56 11.42
N ASP A 172 8.81 -6.58 12.21
CA ASP A 172 8.11 -5.39 11.71
C ASP A 172 8.97 -4.60 10.70
N ALA A 173 10.24 -4.38 11.03
CA ALA A 173 11.18 -3.70 10.12
C ALA A 173 11.38 -4.48 8.81
N ARG A 174 11.39 -5.81 8.87
CA ARG A 174 11.45 -6.68 7.68
C ARG A 174 10.19 -6.58 6.84
N ILE A 175 9.00 -6.64 7.44
CA ILE A 175 7.73 -6.46 6.72
C ILE A 175 7.75 -5.15 5.93
N LEU A 176 8.15 -4.04 6.57
CA LEU A 176 8.25 -2.74 5.90
C LEU A 176 9.27 -2.72 4.76
N ALA A 177 10.35 -3.51 4.86
CA ALA A 177 11.33 -3.66 3.78
C ALA A 177 10.72 -4.42 2.59
N VAL A 178 10.07 -5.55 2.84
CA VAL A 178 9.38 -6.34 1.81
C VAL A 178 8.29 -5.51 1.12
N GLU A 179 7.51 -4.73 1.89
CA GLU A 179 6.50 -3.83 1.31
C GLU A 179 7.12 -2.83 0.33
N ARG A 180 8.28 -2.24 0.66
CA ARG A 180 8.99 -1.31 -0.23
C ARG A 180 9.53 -1.99 -1.48
N ASP A 181 10.06 -3.21 -1.35
CA ASP A 181 10.59 -3.98 -2.48
C ASP A 181 9.49 -4.37 -3.45
N ILE A 182 8.37 -4.89 -2.95
CA ILE A 182 7.19 -5.19 -3.76
C ILE A 182 6.65 -3.93 -4.44
N ALA A 183 6.58 -2.79 -3.73
CA ALA A 183 6.14 -1.53 -4.32
C ALA A 183 7.10 -1.01 -5.40
N ALA A 184 8.41 -1.23 -5.26
CA ALA A 184 9.38 -0.91 -6.30
C ALA A 184 9.16 -1.77 -7.55
N MET A 185 8.97 -3.09 -7.39
CA MET A 185 8.65 -4.01 -8.49
C MET A 185 7.34 -3.64 -9.20
N HIS A 186 6.32 -3.26 -8.45
CA HIS A 186 5.04 -2.84 -9.02
C HIS A 186 5.20 -1.63 -9.94
N ARG A 187 5.98 -0.62 -9.51
CA ARG A 187 6.23 0.61 -10.30
C ARG A 187 6.97 0.38 -11.61
N ILE A 188 7.78 -0.67 -11.70
CA ILE A 188 8.45 -1.06 -12.94
C ILE A 188 7.60 -2.04 -13.80
N GLY A 189 6.32 -2.23 -13.46
CA GLY A 189 5.33 -2.94 -14.27
C GLY A 189 5.20 -4.44 -13.99
N PHE A 190 5.73 -4.93 -12.87
CA PHE A 190 5.62 -6.35 -12.53
C PHE A 190 4.27 -6.69 -11.89
N ALA A 191 3.78 -7.89 -12.21
CA ALA A 191 2.63 -8.47 -11.53
C ALA A 191 3.02 -8.84 -10.10
N THR A 192 2.70 -7.97 -9.14
CA THR A 192 3.05 -8.11 -7.72
C THR A 192 1.88 -8.51 -6.83
N ARG A 193 0.68 -8.65 -7.40
CA ARG A 193 -0.58 -8.84 -6.66
C ARG A 193 -0.51 -10.00 -5.66
N GLU A 194 0.01 -11.15 -6.10
CA GLU A 194 0.10 -12.34 -5.25
C GLU A 194 1.04 -12.13 -4.06
N LEU A 195 2.19 -11.48 -4.27
CA LEU A 195 3.12 -11.12 -3.20
C LEU A 195 2.51 -10.09 -2.23
N GLN A 196 1.75 -9.12 -2.75
CA GLN A 196 1.04 -8.13 -1.93
C GLN A 196 -0.01 -8.80 -1.04
N ASP A 197 -0.80 -9.72 -1.59
CA ASP A 197 -1.84 -10.45 -0.85
C ASP A 197 -1.22 -11.37 0.22
N GLU A 198 -0.14 -12.09 -0.11
CA GLU A 198 0.61 -12.91 0.86
C GLU A 198 1.19 -12.06 2.01
N LEU A 199 1.87 -10.95 1.69
CA LEU A 199 2.46 -10.07 2.70
C LEU A 199 1.40 -9.39 3.56
N PHE A 200 0.28 -8.97 2.96
CA PHE A 200 -0.85 -8.39 3.69
C PHE A 200 -1.41 -9.34 4.74
N ASN A 201 -1.63 -10.60 4.36
CA ASN A 201 -2.11 -11.63 5.29
C ASN A 201 -1.11 -11.92 6.40
N LEU A 202 0.18 -12.06 6.06
CA LEU A 202 1.26 -12.25 7.02
C LEU A 202 1.33 -11.10 8.02
N ARG A 203 1.36 -9.86 7.53
CA ARG A 203 1.40 -8.65 8.35
C ARG A 203 0.21 -8.57 9.31
N ASN A 204 -1.01 -8.83 8.81
CA ASN A 204 -2.21 -8.78 9.65
C ASN A 204 -2.18 -9.85 10.74
N ALA A 205 -1.74 -11.07 10.42
CA ALA A 205 -1.58 -12.13 11.41
C ALA A 205 -0.49 -11.79 12.44
N PHE A 206 0.62 -11.20 12.00
CA PHE A 206 1.71 -10.75 12.86
C PHE A 206 1.27 -9.63 13.82
N HIS A 207 0.61 -8.58 13.32
CA HIS A 207 0.16 -7.46 14.16
C HIS A 207 -0.95 -7.84 15.16
N ARG A 208 -1.67 -8.93 14.92
CA ARG A 208 -2.61 -9.50 15.90
C ARG A 208 -1.92 -10.01 17.16
N LEU A 209 -0.70 -10.55 17.03
CA LEU A 209 0.05 -11.19 18.12
C LEU A 209 0.20 -10.29 19.35
N PHE A 210 0.34 -8.97 19.15
CA PHE A 210 0.42 -8.01 20.25
C PHE A 210 -0.80 -8.04 21.18
N HIS A 211 -1.99 -8.32 20.64
CA HIS A 211 -3.25 -8.29 21.39
C HIS A 211 -3.41 -9.46 22.35
N THR A 212 -2.57 -10.49 22.27
CA THR A 212 -2.54 -11.57 23.26
C THR A 212 -1.87 -11.13 24.57
N VAL A 213 -1.06 -10.05 24.54
CA VAL A 213 -0.24 -9.53 25.66
C VAL A 213 0.48 -10.62 26.47
N ASP A 214 1.06 -11.58 25.75
CA ASP A 214 1.83 -12.69 26.31
C ASP A 214 3.24 -12.70 25.71
N VAL A 215 4.25 -12.39 26.53
CA VAL A 215 5.65 -12.29 26.10
C VAL A 215 6.16 -13.59 25.50
N ASN A 216 5.83 -14.73 26.10
CA ASN A 216 6.36 -16.03 25.67
C ASN A 216 5.72 -16.44 24.34
N LYS A 217 4.41 -16.26 24.21
CA LYS A 217 3.69 -16.50 22.96
C LYS A 217 4.22 -15.60 21.85
N VAL A 218 4.35 -14.30 22.12
CA VAL A 218 4.86 -13.33 21.13
C VAL A 218 6.25 -13.73 20.64
N ARG A 219 7.20 -13.98 21.55
CA ARG A 219 8.56 -14.39 21.16
C ARG A 219 8.56 -15.64 20.30
N LYS A 220 7.81 -16.68 20.71
CA LYS A 220 7.76 -17.94 19.98
C LYS A 220 7.17 -17.77 18.58
N GLU A 221 6.00 -17.16 18.47
CA GLU A 221 5.30 -17.02 17.17
C GLU A 221 6.02 -16.04 16.22
N THR A 222 6.78 -15.09 16.77
CA THR A 222 7.58 -14.16 15.94
C THR A 222 8.67 -14.89 15.15
N GLU A 223 9.23 -15.99 15.67
CA GLU A 223 10.16 -16.84 14.92
C GLU A 223 9.51 -17.52 13.71
N ASP A 224 8.25 -17.93 13.84
CA ASP A 224 7.47 -18.50 12.73
C ASP A 224 7.22 -17.46 11.64
N PHE A 225 6.87 -16.23 12.02
CA PHE A 225 6.72 -15.12 11.06
C PHE A 225 8.04 -14.76 10.38
N SER A 226 9.16 -14.78 11.11
CA SER A 226 10.48 -14.57 10.52
C SER A 226 10.79 -15.60 9.43
N ARG A 227 10.48 -16.89 9.67
CA ARG A 227 10.65 -17.95 8.66
C ARG A 227 9.76 -17.77 7.44
N GLN A 228 8.51 -17.34 7.63
CA GLN A 228 7.60 -17.06 6.53
C GLN A 228 8.09 -15.88 5.67
N LEU A 229 8.66 -14.85 6.30
CA LEU A 229 9.31 -13.75 5.59
C LEU A 229 10.54 -14.20 4.82
N ASP A 230 11.34 -15.12 5.36
CA ASP A 230 12.50 -15.68 4.63
C ASP A 230 12.06 -16.34 3.30
N PHE A 231 10.90 -17.00 3.29
CA PHE A 231 10.33 -17.61 2.09
C PHE A 231 9.85 -16.56 1.08
N LEU A 232 9.18 -15.50 1.55
CA LEU A 232 8.78 -14.35 0.72
C LEU A 232 9.99 -13.62 0.12
N ASP A 233 11.01 -13.37 0.93
CA ASP A 233 12.28 -12.78 0.49
C ASP A 233 12.94 -13.66 -0.59
N GLY A 234 12.93 -14.98 -0.40
CA GLY A 234 13.40 -15.95 -1.39
C GLY A 234 12.66 -15.86 -2.73
N LYS A 235 11.33 -15.73 -2.71
CA LYS A 235 10.53 -15.53 -3.93
C LYS A 235 10.90 -14.22 -4.65
N ILE A 236 11.02 -13.13 -3.90
CA ILE A 236 11.39 -11.82 -4.44
C ILE A 236 12.80 -11.87 -5.05
N ALA A 237 13.76 -12.48 -4.35
CA ALA A 237 15.13 -12.65 -4.84
C ALA A 237 15.18 -13.46 -6.14
N ALA A 238 14.40 -14.53 -6.24
CA ALA A 238 14.29 -15.32 -7.47
C ALA A 238 13.76 -14.51 -8.65
N LEU A 239 12.71 -13.69 -8.42
CA LEU A 239 12.16 -12.80 -9.45
C LEU A 239 13.17 -11.72 -9.88
N HIS A 240 13.92 -11.14 -8.94
CA HIS A 240 14.99 -10.20 -9.26
C HIS A 240 16.11 -10.86 -10.06
N ALA A 241 16.54 -12.06 -9.71
CA ALA A 241 17.57 -12.79 -10.45
C ALA A 241 17.12 -13.11 -11.88
N GLU A 242 15.87 -13.53 -12.06
CA GLU A 242 15.29 -13.76 -13.39
C GLU A 242 15.24 -12.47 -14.21
N LEU A 243 14.85 -11.34 -13.59
CA LEU A 243 14.85 -10.04 -14.25
C LEU A 243 16.24 -9.62 -14.70
N GLN A 244 17.23 -9.71 -13.82
CA GLN A 244 18.62 -9.38 -14.14
C GLN A 244 19.14 -10.25 -15.28
N TRP A 245 18.83 -11.54 -15.27
CA TRP A 245 19.20 -12.45 -16.35
C TRP A 245 18.57 -12.04 -17.69
N ARG A 246 17.26 -11.76 -17.71
CA ARG A 246 16.55 -11.29 -18.90
C ARG A 246 17.11 -9.98 -19.43
N GLN A 247 17.48 -9.04 -18.55
CA GLN A 247 18.12 -7.79 -18.93
C GLN A 247 19.48 -8.00 -19.58
N LEU A 248 20.34 -8.86 -19.01
CA LEU A 248 21.65 -9.16 -19.56
C LEU A 248 21.55 -9.83 -20.95
N VAL A 249 20.70 -10.84 -21.08
CA VAL A 249 20.47 -11.53 -22.36
C VAL A 249 19.88 -10.56 -23.39
N GLY A 250 18.86 -9.77 -23.00
CA GLY A 250 18.24 -8.78 -23.87
C GLY A 250 19.22 -7.73 -24.37
N SER A 251 20.05 -7.17 -23.47
CA SER A 251 21.12 -6.23 -23.84
C SER A 251 22.15 -6.87 -24.78
N GLY A 252 22.52 -8.14 -24.55
CA GLY A 252 23.40 -8.88 -25.44
C GLY A 252 22.84 -9.05 -26.85
N VAL A 253 21.56 -9.40 -26.98
CA VAL A 253 20.87 -9.52 -28.28
C VAL A 253 20.81 -8.18 -29.00
N ILE A 254 20.48 -7.09 -28.30
CA ILE A 254 20.44 -5.74 -28.89
C ILE A 254 21.82 -5.35 -29.42
N LEU A 255 22.90 -5.57 -28.64
CA LEU A 255 24.26 -5.27 -29.09
C LEU A 255 24.66 -6.10 -30.32
N LEU A 256 24.28 -7.37 -30.38
CA LEU A 256 24.55 -8.24 -31.52
C LEU A 256 23.82 -7.76 -32.78
N LEU A 257 22.55 -7.34 -32.65
CA LEU A 257 21.78 -6.77 -33.77
C LEU A 257 22.38 -5.45 -34.27
N LEU A 258 22.83 -4.58 -33.35
CA LEU A 258 23.52 -3.34 -33.72
C LEU A 258 24.85 -3.62 -34.43
N ALA A 259 25.65 -4.56 -33.92
CA ALA A 259 26.90 -4.97 -34.55
C ALA A 259 26.69 -5.57 -35.95
N ALA A 260 25.68 -6.42 -36.11
CA ALA A 260 25.29 -6.96 -37.41
C ALA A 260 24.83 -5.85 -38.38
N GLY A 261 24.06 -4.87 -37.89
CA GLY A 261 23.66 -3.69 -38.66
C GLY A 261 24.85 -2.86 -39.14
N VAL A 262 25.82 -2.60 -38.26
CA VAL A 262 27.07 -1.90 -38.61
C VAL A 262 27.87 -2.69 -39.65
N LEU A 263 28.00 -4.02 -39.48
CA LEU A 263 28.70 -4.88 -40.43
C LEU A 263 28.05 -4.84 -41.82
N LEU A 264 26.73 -4.89 -41.89
CA LEU A 264 25.99 -4.78 -43.16
C LEU A 264 26.19 -3.42 -43.83
N LEU A 265 26.24 -2.33 -43.06
CA LEU A 265 26.54 -0.99 -43.58
C LEU A 265 27.96 -0.90 -44.13
N LEU A 266 28.94 -1.50 -43.44
CA LEU A 266 30.33 -1.55 -43.91
C LEU A 266 30.45 -2.37 -45.20
N LEU A 267 29.84 -3.56 -45.25
CA LEU A 267 29.81 -4.39 -46.46
C LEU A 267 29.18 -3.64 -47.62
N ARG A 268 28.03 -2.98 -47.41
CA ARG A 268 27.38 -2.16 -48.43
C ARG A 268 28.28 -1.04 -48.95
N LYS A 269 29.01 -0.38 -48.05
CA LYS A 269 29.95 0.68 -48.43
C LYS A 269 31.07 0.13 -49.30
N THR A 270 31.70 -0.98 -48.92
CA THR A 270 32.77 -1.61 -49.69
C THR A 270 32.31 -1.97 -51.10
N TYR A 271 31.14 -2.61 -51.26
CA TYR A 271 30.60 -2.92 -52.59
C TYR A 271 30.28 -1.68 -53.42
N ALA A 272 29.77 -0.61 -52.81
CA ALA A 272 29.48 0.65 -53.52
C ALA A 272 30.76 1.36 -53.98
N ASP A 273 31.84 1.30 -53.19
CA ASP A 273 33.14 1.86 -53.55
C ASP A 273 33.78 1.04 -54.71
N GLU A 274 33.66 -0.29 -54.70
CA GLU A 274 34.11 -1.17 -55.80
C GLU A 274 33.33 -0.93 -57.11
N GLU A 275 32.01 -0.71 -57.05
CA GLU A 275 31.20 -0.39 -58.23
C GLU A 275 31.54 0.99 -58.81
N ARG A 276 31.94 1.95 -57.96
CA ARG A 276 32.33 3.29 -58.40
C ARG A 276 33.69 3.27 -59.10
N GLY A 277 34.67 2.57 -58.53
CA GLY A 277 36.00 2.40 -59.15
C GLY A 277 35.92 1.74 -60.54
N ARG A 278 35.05 0.73 -60.71
CA ARG A 278 34.82 0.08 -62.02
C ARG A 278 34.18 0.97 -63.11
N LYS A 279 33.61 2.12 -62.76
CA LYS A 279 33.02 3.06 -63.73
C LYS A 279 33.99 4.17 -64.14
N GLU A 280 35.11 4.31 -63.44
CA GLU A 280 36.12 5.33 -63.69
C GLU A 280 37.32 4.81 -64.50
N GLU A 281 37.48 3.48 -64.63
CA GLU A 281 38.34 2.80 -65.63
C GLU A 281 37.62 2.60 -66.98
#